data_AF-A0A2V8MHF4-F1
#
_entry.id   AF-A0A2V8MHF4-F1
#
_cell.length_a   1.000
_cell.length_b   1.000
_cell.length_c   1.000
_cell.angle_alpha   90.00
_cell.angle_beta   90.00
_cell.angle_gamma   90.00
#
_symmetry.space_group_name_H-M   'P 1'
#
loop_
_entity.id
_entity.type
_entity.pdbx_description
1 polymer ?
#
loop_
_entity_poly.entity_id
_entity_poly.type
_entity_poly.pdbx_seq_one_letter_code
_entity_poly.pdbx_strand_id
1 'polypeptide(L)'
;MNDRPSLYRNEGGNRKHWITLRLEGSRSNRDAIGARVEISAGGKTQIHEVRSGGSYLSHNDMRLHFGLGNASRVDRVQIRWPSGKVEELPPMDADRFVMIKER
;
A
#
# COMPACT_ATOMS: atom_id res chain seq x y z
N MET A 1 -0.04 10.64 39.63
CA MET A 1 -0.21 9.87 38.38
C MET A 1 -0.63 10.85 37.28
N ASN A 2 0.34 11.42 36.56
CA ASN A 2 0.11 12.29 35.40
C ASN A 2 1.36 12.17 34.51
N ASP A 3 1.58 10.96 33.99
CA ASP A 3 2.73 10.74 33.13
C ASP A 3 2.39 11.20 31.71
N ARG A 4 3.31 11.96 31.11
CA ARG A 4 3.10 12.54 29.77
C ARG A 4 3.13 11.40 28.75
N PRO A 5 2.25 11.40 27.73
CA PRO A 5 2.30 10.39 26.69
C PRO A 5 3.71 10.39 26.05
N SER A 6 4.42 9.28 26.18
CA SER A 6 5.75 9.12 25.62
C SER A 6 5.59 8.69 24.15
N LEU A 7 5.95 9.56 23.21
CA LEU A 7 6.02 9.18 21.80
C LEU A 7 7.34 8.47 21.55
N TYR A 8 7.29 7.15 21.39
CA TYR A 8 8.44 6.38 20.96
C TYR A 8 8.65 6.57 19.45
N ARG A 9 9.58 7.45 19.10
CA ARG A 9 10.07 7.61 17.73
C ARG A 9 11.25 6.67 17.53
N ASN A 10 11.09 5.66 16.69
CA ASN A 10 12.19 4.79 16.33
C ASN A 10 13.20 5.57 15.46
N GLU A 11 14.27 6.09 16.07
CA GLU A 11 15.32 6.84 15.36
C GLU A 11 16.40 5.93 14.75
N GLY A 12 16.36 4.61 15.02
CA GLY A 12 17.29 3.62 14.47
C GLY A 12 16.71 2.71 13.37
N GLY A 13 15.42 2.89 13.05
CA GLY A 13 14.62 1.90 12.32
C GLY A 13 14.78 1.99 10.80
N ASN A 14 15.78 1.30 10.27
CA ASN A 14 15.98 0.93 8.86
C ASN A 14 15.79 2.09 7.85
N ARG A 15 16.89 2.67 7.35
CA ARG A 15 16.95 3.69 6.27
C ARG A 15 16.51 3.16 4.90
N LYS A 16 15.52 2.27 4.89
CA LYS A 16 14.98 1.62 3.71
C LYS A 16 13.70 2.32 3.32
N HIS A 17 13.47 2.27 2.03
CA HIS A 17 12.36 2.91 1.39
C HIS A 17 11.10 2.07 1.50
N TRP A 18 9.95 2.71 1.50
CA TRP A 18 8.65 2.06 1.53
C TRP A 18 7.65 2.81 0.65
N ILE A 19 6.53 2.19 0.35
CA ILE A 19 5.37 2.91 -0.20
C ILE A 19 4.09 2.28 0.31
N THR A 20 3.09 3.11 0.56
CA THR A 20 1.77 2.62 0.98
C THR A 20 0.71 3.09 0.00
N LEU A 21 -0.08 2.16 -0.50
CA LEU A 21 -1.14 2.41 -1.48
C LEU A 21 -2.51 2.22 -0.83
N ARG A 22 -3.39 3.21 -0.98
CA ARG A 22 -4.82 3.10 -0.65
C ARG A 22 -5.61 3.10 -1.95
N LEU A 23 -6.38 2.04 -2.17
CA LEU A 23 -7.24 1.94 -3.34
C LEU A 23 -8.67 2.38 -2.99
N GLU A 24 -9.33 3.06 -3.91
CA GLU A 24 -10.74 3.40 -3.85
C GLU A 24 -11.42 2.93 -5.14
N GLY A 25 -12.35 1.97 -5.02
CA GLY A 25 -13.13 1.49 -6.14
C GLY A 25 -14.24 2.47 -6.54
N SER A 26 -14.52 2.56 -7.84
CA SER A 26 -15.60 3.37 -8.41
C SER A 26 -16.65 2.51 -9.11
N ARG A 27 -16.20 1.51 -9.88
CA ARG A 27 -17.03 0.45 -10.48
C ARG A 27 -17.01 -0.81 -9.62
N SER A 28 -15.87 -1.10 -9.01
CA SER A 28 -15.69 -2.10 -7.97
C SER A 28 -16.28 -1.58 -6.64
N ASN A 29 -16.30 -2.43 -5.60
CA ASN A 29 -16.68 -1.96 -4.26
C ASN A 29 -15.77 -0.80 -3.80
N ARG A 30 -16.31 0.17 -3.05
CA ARG A 30 -15.61 1.41 -2.67
C ARG A 30 -14.26 1.15 -2.00
N ASP A 31 -14.18 0.07 -1.25
CA ASP A 31 -13.00 -0.35 -0.50
C ASP A 31 -11.99 -1.13 -1.34
N ALA A 32 -12.26 -1.34 -2.64
CA ALA A 32 -11.44 -2.08 -3.58
C ALA A 32 -11.09 -3.51 -3.13
N ILE A 33 -11.91 -4.13 -2.27
CA ILE A 33 -11.71 -5.49 -1.76
C ILE A 33 -11.62 -6.46 -2.95
N GLY A 34 -10.56 -7.27 -2.97
CA GLY A 34 -10.20 -8.17 -4.07
C GLY A 34 -9.30 -7.55 -5.14
N ALA A 35 -8.97 -6.25 -5.05
CA ALA A 35 -8.02 -5.63 -5.96
C ALA A 35 -6.60 -6.13 -5.68
N ARG A 36 -5.90 -6.56 -6.74
CA ARG A 36 -4.53 -7.06 -6.67
C ARG A 36 -3.58 -6.02 -7.23
N VAL A 37 -2.60 -5.62 -6.43
CA VAL A 37 -1.55 -4.68 -6.81
C VAL A 37 -0.21 -5.40 -6.92
N GLU A 38 0.41 -5.24 -8.08
CA GLU A 38 1.77 -5.67 -8.36
C GLU A 38 2.65 -4.43 -8.47
N ILE A 39 3.73 -4.38 -7.69
CA ILE A 39 4.73 -3.33 -7.79
C ILE A 39 6.08 -3.93 -8.13
N SER A 40 6.84 -3.24 -8.97
CA SER A 40 8.24 -3.55 -9.26
C SER A 40 9.14 -2.40 -8.83
N ALA A 41 10.16 -2.68 -8.03
CA ALA A 41 11.13 -1.71 -7.55
C ALA A 41 12.49 -2.37 -7.30
N GLY A 42 13.57 -1.77 -7.79
CA GLY A 42 14.94 -2.23 -7.50
C GLY A 42 15.21 -3.67 -7.92
N GLY A 43 14.61 -4.11 -9.04
CA GLY A 43 14.74 -5.47 -9.57
C GLY A 43 13.91 -6.53 -8.84
N LYS A 44 13.04 -6.15 -7.90
CA LYS A 44 12.12 -7.04 -7.21
C LYS A 44 10.68 -6.71 -7.54
N THR A 45 9.83 -7.74 -7.61
CA THR A 45 8.40 -7.59 -7.78
C THR A 45 7.67 -8.12 -6.56
N GLN A 46 6.72 -7.34 -6.04
CA GLN A 46 5.88 -7.68 -4.90
C GLN A 46 4.42 -7.58 -5.28
N ILE A 47 3.61 -8.48 -4.74
CA ILE A 47 2.19 -8.57 -5.04
C ILE A 47 1.43 -8.61 -3.74
N HIS A 48 0.48 -7.69 -3.60
CA HIS A 48 -0.45 -7.65 -2.48
C HIS A 48 -1.88 -7.50 -3.00
N GLU A 49 -2.85 -7.90 -2.18
CA GLU A 49 -4.27 -7.83 -2.50
C GLU A 49 -5.02 -7.16 -1.34
N VAL A 50 -5.97 -6.29 -1.67
CA VAL A 50 -6.86 -5.70 -0.67
C VAL A 50 -7.81 -6.78 -0.18
N ARG A 51 -7.60 -7.24 1.05
CA ARG A 51 -8.41 -8.30 1.67
C ARG A 51 -9.31 -7.72 2.74
N SER A 52 -10.61 -7.99 2.62
CA SER A 52 -11.54 -7.80 3.73
C SER A 52 -11.44 -9.01 4.65
N GLY A 53 -11.09 -8.77 5.90
CA GLY A 53 -10.87 -9.81 6.89
C GLY A 53 -9.95 -9.34 8.00
N GLY A 54 -10.52 -8.81 9.07
CA GLY A 54 -9.88 -8.90 10.37
C GLY A 54 -10.49 -10.10 11.09
N SER A 55 -9.67 -10.87 11.80
CA SER A 55 -10.19 -11.81 12.79
C SER A 55 -11.13 -11.08 13.75
N TYR A 56 -12.02 -11.83 14.43
CA TYR A 56 -13.05 -11.31 15.36
C TYR A 56 -12.64 -9.99 16.08
N LEU A 57 -13.43 -8.93 15.86
CA LEU A 57 -13.25 -7.54 16.37
C LEU A 57 -12.04 -6.73 15.84
N SER A 58 -11.34 -7.20 14.82
CA SER A 58 -10.29 -6.41 14.14
C SER A 58 -10.81 -5.82 12.83
N HIS A 59 -10.48 -4.55 12.55
CA HIS A 59 -10.67 -3.96 11.22
C HIS A 59 -9.31 -4.00 10.51
N ASN A 60 -9.24 -4.67 9.35
CA ASN A 60 -8.01 -4.72 8.57
C ASN A 60 -7.76 -3.34 7.94
N ASP A 61 -6.52 -2.87 8.01
CA ASP A 61 -6.13 -1.67 7.29
C ASP A 61 -6.15 -1.98 5.78
N MET A 62 -7.05 -1.34 5.04
CA MET A 62 -7.21 -1.57 3.60
C MET A 62 -6.07 -0.98 2.76
N ARG A 63 -5.05 -0.41 3.43
CA ARG A 63 -3.83 0.08 2.80
C ARG A 63 -2.86 -1.07 2.54
N LEU A 64 -2.29 -1.09 1.34
CA LEU A 64 -1.24 -2.03 0.96
C LEU A 64 0.13 -1.39 1.19
N HIS A 65 0.88 -1.92 2.16
CA HIS A 65 2.22 -1.46 2.48
C HIS A 65 3.27 -2.34 1.80
N PHE A 66 4.26 -1.71 1.15
CA PHE A 66 5.34 -2.39 0.48
C PHE A 66 6.70 -1.82 0.93
N GLY A 67 7.60 -2.71 1.35
CA GLY A 67 8.99 -2.35 1.59
C GLY A 67 9.80 -2.38 0.29
N LEU A 68 10.48 -1.30 -0.05
CA LEU A 68 11.27 -1.14 -1.29
C LEU A 68 12.77 -1.37 -1.08
N GLY A 69 13.21 -1.55 0.16
CA GLY A 69 14.62 -1.77 0.47
C GLY A 69 15.45 -0.52 0.17
N ASN A 70 16.46 -0.62 -0.71
CA ASN A 70 17.27 0.53 -1.12
C ASN A 70 16.70 1.29 -2.32
N ALA A 71 15.59 0.83 -2.91
CA ALA A 71 14.99 1.49 -4.07
C ALA A 71 14.20 2.73 -3.62
N SER A 72 14.66 3.91 -4.02
CA SER A 72 13.99 5.19 -3.72
C SER A 72 12.79 5.48 -4.62
N ARG A 73 12.47 4.59 -5.56
CA ARG A 73 11.37 4.72 -6.51
C ARG A 73 10.78 3.36 -6.85
N VAL A 74 9.49 3.34 -7.12
CA VAL A 74 8.78 2.21 -7.76
C VAL A 74 8.80 2.42 -9.26
N ASP A 75 9.27 1.42 -10.00
CA ASP A 75 9.45 1.48 -11.46
C ASP A 75 8.15 1.18 -12.21
N ARG A 76 7.31 0.28 -11.66
CA ARG A 76 6.02 -0.08 -12.25
C ARG A 76 5.01 -0.42 -11.16
N VAL A 77 3.78 0.05 -11.33
CA VAL A 77 2.64 -0.37 -10.52
C VAL A 77 1.52 -0.81 -11.46
N GLN A 78 1.05 -2.03 -11.28
CA GLN A 78 -0.11 -2.58 -11.99
C GLN A 78 -1.18 -2.96 -10.99
N ILE A 79 -2.42 -2.54 -11.24
CA ILE A 79 -3.58 -2.80 -10.41
C ILE A 79 -4.58 -3.59 -11.24
N ARG A 80 -4.93 -4.78 -10.76
CA ARG A 80 -6.05 -5.56 -11.27
C ARG A 80 -7.23 -5.37 -10.34
N TRP A 81 -8.24 -4.66 -10.83
CA TRP A 81 -9.47 -4.37 -10.11
C TRP A 81 -10.43 -5.56 -10.13
N PRO A 82 -11.29 -5.73 -9.11
CA PRO A 82 -12.35 -6.75 -9.09
C PRO A 82 -13.31 -6.66 -10.28
N SER A 83 -13.50 -5.46 -10.83
CA SER A 83 -14.28 -5.23 -12.06
C SER A 83 -13.68 -5.91 -13.31
N GLY A 84 -12.49 -6.50 -13.22
CA GLY A 84 -11.74 -7.07 -14.33
C GLY A 84 -10.84 -6.06 -15.03
N LYS A 85 -10.95 -4.77 -14.69
CA LYS A 85 -10.08 -3.73 -15.24
C LYS A 85 -8.65 -3.90 -14.76
N VAL A 86 -7.69 -3.67 -15.65
CA VAL A 86 -6.27 -3.57 -15.33
C VAL A 86 -5.83 -2.14 -15.58
N GLU A 87 -5.15 -1.54 -14.61
CA GLU A 87 -4.63 -0.18 -14.65
C GLU A 87 -3.12 -0.21 -14.38
N GLU A 88 -2.37 0.51 -15.21
CA GLU A 88 -0.93 0.72 -15.00
C GLU A 88 -0.69 2.17 -14.63
N LEU A 89 0.07 2.38 -13.55
CA LEU A 89 0.40 3.70 -13.07
C LEU A 89 1.85 4.05 -13.41
N PRO A 90 2.14 5.35 -13.58
CA PRO A 90 3.51 5.80 -13.80
C PRO A 90 4.41 5.51 -12.58
N PRO A 91 5.74 5.53 -12.78
CA PRO A 91 6.70 5.44 -11.69
C PRO A 91 6.41 6.48 -10.60
N MET A 92 6.66 6.10 -9.35
CA MET A 92 6.36 6.93 -8.18
C MET A 92 7.49 6.86 -7.17
N ASP A 93 7.82 7.99 -6.55
CA ASP A 93 8.87 7.99 -5.53
C ASP A 93 8.43 7.20 -4.29
N ALA A 94 9.41 6.69 -3.58
CA ALA A 94 9.21 6.05 -2.29
C ALA A 94 8.81 7.05 -1.19
N ASP A 95 8.63 6.49 0.00
CA ASP A 95 8.41 7.12 1.30
C ASP A 95 7.16 7.98 1.37
N ARG A 96 6.09 7.49 0.71
CA ARG A 96 4.81 8.20 0.63
C ARG A 96 3.61 7.29 0.73
N PHE A 97 2.50 7.91 1.12
CA PHE A 97 1.17 7.36 1.02
C PHE A 97 0.54 7.87 -0.28
N VAL A 98 0.06 6.95 -1.12
CA VAL A 98 -0.58 7.28 -2.38
C VAL A 98 -2.01 6.74 -2.36
N MET A 99 -2.97 7.61 -2.66
CA MET A 99 -4.36 7.21 -2.87
C MET A 99 -4.62 7.08 -4.36
N ILE A 100 -5.18 5.95 -4.78
CA ILE A 100 -5.47 5.63 -6.17
C ILE A 100 -6.95 5.30 -6.28
N LYS A 101 -7.63 5.98 -7.20
CA LYS A 101 -9.04 5.78 -7.47
C LYS A 101 -9.20 5.03 -8.78
N GLU A 102 -10.03 4.00 -8.80
CA GLU A 102 -10.40 3.25 -10.00
C GLU A 102 -10.98 4.22 -11.05
N ARG A 103 -10.32 4.27 -12.21
CA ARG A 103 -10.77 5.03 -13.38
C ARG A 103 -11.36 4.10 -14.42
#